data_AF-A0A925FUW9-F1
#
_entry.id   AF-A0A925FUW9-F1
#
_cell.length_a   1.000
_cell.length_b   1.000
_cell.length_c   1.000
_cell.angle_alpha   90.00
_cell.angle_beta   90.00
_cell.angle_gamma   90.00
#
_symmetry.space_group_name_H-M   'P 1'
#
loop_
_entity.id
_entity.type
_entity.pdbx_description
1 polymer ?
#
loop_
_entity_poly.entity_id
_entity_poly.type
_entity_poly.pdbx_seq_one_letter_code
_entity_poly.pdbx_strand_id
1 'polypeptide(L)'
;DDVSSTYVDAAILAAERGPKAVELAYRGEEKNSQPYPGEFATRGGVKFKDWYYFSGITMSIGLNTNRGDGFSRGRRGNMGCPKF
;
A
#
# COMPACT_ATOMS: atom_id res chain seq x y z
N ASP A 1 -4.32 -10.86 -7.95
CA ASP A 1 -3.34 -9.84 -7.61
C ASP A 1 -3.29 -8.93 -8.82
N ASP A 2 -3.92 -7.76 -8.77
CA ASP A 2 -4.06 -6.86 -9.93
C ASP A 2 -2.81 -6.00 -10.12
N VAL A 3 -1.64 -6.60 -9.92
CA VAL A 3 -0.43 -6.13 -10.57
C VAL A 3 -0.48 -6.60 -12.01
N SER A 4 -0.09 -5.71 -12.93
CA SER A 4 0.05 -6.07 -14.34
C SER A 4 0.87 -7.34 -14.46
N SER A 5 0.42 -8.30 -15.26
CA SER A 5 1.11 -9.59 -15.50
C SER A 5 2.53 -9.41 -16.00
N THR A 6 2.83 -8.22 -16.53
CA THR A 6 4.11 -7.87 -17.13
C THR A 6 4.59 -6.48 -16.70
N TYR A 7 5.90 -6.26 -16.83
CA TYR A 7 6.52 -4.94 -16.75
C TYR A 7 6.27 -4.13 -18.03
N VAL A 8 6.07 -2.83 -17.85
CA VAL A 8 6.08 -1.83 -18.94
C VAL A 8 7.53 -1.39 -19.18
N ASP A 9 7.86 -1.00 -20.42
CA ASP A 9 9.17 -0.46 -20.76
C ASP A 9 9.56 0.73 -19.87
N ALA A 10 10.83 0.76 -19.45
CA ALA A 10 11.33 1.77 -18.54
C ALA A 10 11.33 3.18 -19.16
N ALA A 11 11.62 3.31 -20.46
CA ALA A 11 11.65 4.61 -21.13
C ALA A 11 10.24 5.16 -21.34
N ILE A 12 9.28 4.30 -21.73
CA ILE A 12 7.87 4.68 -21.84
C ILE A 12 7.31 5.07 -20.46
N LEU A 13 7.59 4.27 -19.43
CA LEU A 13 7.13 4.55 -18.07
C LEU A 13 7.74 5.84 -17.51
N ALA A 14 9.02 6.10 -17.77
CA ALA A 14 9.68 7.34 -17.39
C ALA A 14 9.12 8.56 -18.14
N ALA A 15 8.81 8.42 -19.43
CA ALA A 15 8.23 9.50 -20.23
C ALA A 15 6.81 9.88 -19.77
N GLU A 16 5.98 8.89 -19.45
CA GLU A 16 4.57 9.10 -19.09
C GLU A 16 4.36 9.45 -17.61
N ARG A 17 5.17 8.88 -16.70
CA ARG A 17 4.96 8.97 -15.24
C ARG A 17 6.17 9.51 -14.47
N GLY A 18 7.27 9.76 -15.16
CA GLY A 18 8.52 10.25 -14.57
C GLY A 18 9.45 9.14 -14.07
N PRO A 19 10.72 9.48 -13.79
CA PRO A 19 11.75 8.52 -13.41
C PRO A 19 11.43 7.78 -12.11
N LYS A 20 10.75 8.44 -11.16
CA LYS A 20 10.37 7.83 -9.88
C LYS A 20 9.43 6.63 -10.05
N ALA A 21 8.61 6.63 -11.11
CA ALA A 21 7.70 5.53 -11.39
C ALA A 21 8.48 4.24 -11.76
N VAL A 22 9.60 4.36 -12.46
CA VAL A 22 10.47 3.22 -12.83
C VAL A 22 11.10 2.60 -11.57
N GLU A 23 11.62 3.44 -10.67
CA GLU A 23 12.19 3.00 -9.39
C GLU A 23 11.16 2.28 -8.50
N LEU A 24 9.92 2.77 -8.46
CA LEU A 24 8.84 2.16 -7.67
C LEU A 24 8.30 0.87 -8.32
N ALA A 25 8.28 0.81 -9.66
CA ALA A 25 7.81 -0.35 -10.40
C ALA A 25 8.73 -1.57 -10.19
N TYR A 26 10.03 -1.33 -10.05
CA TYR A 26 11.04 -2.38 -9.90
C TYR A 26 12.07 -2.04 -8.81
N ARG A 27 11.92 -2.69 -7.64
CA ARG A 27 12.87 -2.61 -6.52
C ARG A 27 14.02 -3.61 -6.70
N GLY A 28 14.80 -3.43 -7.77
CA GLY A 28 15.93 -4.31 -8.10
C GLY A 28 16.99 -4.37 -6.99
N GLU A 29 17.20 -3.27 -6.28
CA GLU A 29 18.15 -3.15 -5.17
C GLU A 29 17.86 -4.15 -4.03
N GLU A 30 16.60 -4.49 -3.79
CA GLU A 30 16.21 -5.45 -2.74
C GLU A 30 16.43 -6.91 -3.14
N LYS A 31 16.63 -7.20 -4.44
CA LYS A 31 16.64 -8.56 -5.00
C LYS A 31 17.94 -8.96 -5.68
N ASN A 32 19.04 -8.22 -5.43
CA ASN A 32 20.41 -8.37 -5.97
C ASN A 32 20.86 -7.26 -6.96
N SER A 33 20.31 -6.04 -6.86
CA SER A 33 20.66 -4.91 -7.74
C SER A 33 20.60 -5.24 -9.23
N GLN A 34 19.67 -6.11 -9.60
CA GLN A 34 19.45 -6.48 -11.00
C GLN A 34 18.93 -5.26 -11.79
N PRO A 35 19.24 -5.13 -13.09
CA PRO A 35 18.72 -4.07 -13.92
C PRO A 35 17.20 -4.22 -14.13
N TYR A 36 16.53 -3.11 -14.46
CA TYR A 36 15.10 -3.11 -14.76
C TYR A 36 14.81 -4.17 -15.84
N PRO A 37 13.85 -5.07 -15.62
CA PRO A 37 13.59 -6.17 -16.54
C PRO A 37 13.02 -5.66 -17.87
N GLY A 38 13.37 -6.33 -18.96
CA GLY A 38 12.94 -5.92 -20.30
C GLY A 38 11.42 -5.82 -20.46
N GLU A 39 10.98 -5.08 -21.48
CA GLU A 39 9.57 -4.89 -21.79
C GLU A 39 8.85 -6.26 -21.88
N PHE A 40 7.66 -6.35 -21.27
CA PHE A 40 6.85 -7.57 -21.16
C PHE A 40 7.40 -8.69 -20.26
N ALA A 41 8.48 -8.46 -19.50
CA ALA A 41 8.91 -9.44 -18.50
C ALA A 41 7.80 -9.73 -17.49
N THR A 42 7.62 -10.99 -17.09
CA THR A 42 6.54 -11.40 -16.18
C THR A 42 6.70 -10.75 -14.80
N ARG A 43 5.64 -10.10 -14.32
CA ARG A 43 5.57 -9.38 -13.04
C ARG A 43 4.49 -10.03 -12.17
N GLY A 44 4.93 -10.69 -11.10
CA GLY A 44 4.02 -11.43 -10.22
C GLY A 44 3.58 -12.78 -10.80
N GLY A 45 3.06 -13.65 -9.92
CA GLY A 45 2.57 -14.96 -10.30
C GLY A 45 1.06 -14.93 -10.51
N VAL A 46 0.60 -15.03 -11.76
CA VAL A 46 -0.83 -15.15 -12.12
C VAL A 46 -1.53 -16.33 -11.41
N LYS A 47 -0.75 -17.28 -10.90
CA LYS A 47 -1.23 -18.58 -10.42
C LYS A 47 -1.78 -18.57 -8.99
N PHE A 48 -1.42 -17.60 -8.16
CA PHE A 48 -1.80 -17.59 -6.74
C PHE A 48 -2.38 -16.23 -6.35
N LYS A 49 -3.52 -16.26 -5.65
CA LYS A 49 -4.22 -15.06 -5.21
C LYS A 49 -3.72 -14.72 -3.81
N ASP A 50 -2.98 -13.63 -3.68
CA ASP A 50 -2.45 -13.21 -2.38
C ASP A 50 -3.59 -12.74 -1.46
N TRP A 51 -3.65 -13.36 -0.28
CA TRP A 51 -4.53 -13.00 0.82
C TRP A 51 -3.81 -11.99 1.73
N TYR A 52 -4.34 -10.77 1.82
CA TYR A 52 -3.78 -9.73 2.68
C TYR A 52 -4.65 -9.56 3.94
N TYR A 53 -4.07 -9.80 5.10
CA TYR A 53 -4.67 -9.44 6.38
C TYR A 53 -3.87 -8.29 7.00
N PHE A 54 -4.54 -7.16 7.20
CA PHE A 54 -3.97 -6.05 7.95
C PHE A 54 -4.40 -6.17 9.41
N SER A 55 -3.46 -6.35 10.32
CA SER A 55 -3.68 -6.26 11.77
C SER A 55 -3.01 -5.00 12.30
N GLY A 56 -3.78 -4.22 13.08
CA GLY A 56 -3.30 -3.00 13.71
C GLY A 56 -3.59 -3.02 15.21
N ILE A 57 -2.58 -2.71 16.02
CA ILE A 57 -2.74 -2.51 17.47
C ILE A 57 -2.69 -1.01 17.74
N THR A 58 -3.76 -0.47 18.30
CA THR A 58 -3.80 0.94 18.73
C THR A 58 -3.61 1.01 20.24
N MET A 59 -2.53 1.64 20.69
CA MET A 59 -2.28 1.92 22.10
C MET A 59 -2.59 3.38 22.39
N SER A 60 -3.42 3.63 23.40
CA SER A 60 -3.77 4.98 23.86
C SER A 60 -3.55 5.07 25.36
N ILE A 61 -2.69 6.01 25.78
CA ILE A 61 -2.41 6.27 27.19
C ILE A 61 -3.10 7.60 27.56
N GLY A 62 -4.13 7.52 28.41
CA GLY A 62 -4.75 8.71 28.99
C GLY A 62 -4.03 9.12 30.27
N LEU A 63 -3.46 10.32 30.30
CA LEU A 63 -2.89 10.90 31.52
C LEU A 63 -4.01 11.58 32.30
N ASN A 64 -4.51 10.89 33.33
CA ASN A 64 -5.58 11.39 34.21
C ASN A 64 -5.03 12.52 35.10
N THR A 65 -5.35 13.77 34.76
CA THR A 65 -5.18 14.92 35.65
C THR A 65 -6.54 15.29 36.24
N ASN A 66 -6.90 14.62 37.34
CA ASN A 66 -7.95 14.99 38.29
C ASN A 66 -9.11 15.84 37.74
N ARG A 67 -10.05 15.21 37.03
CA ARG A 67 -11.50 15.51 37.01
C ARG A 67 -12.18 14.48 36.11
N GLY A 68 -13.10 13.72 36.69
CA GLY A 68 -13.67 12.51 36.12
C GLY A 68 -14.27 12.70 34.73
N ASP A 69 -13.65 12.08 33.72
CA ASP A 69 -14.31 11.51 32.54
C ASP A 69 -13.33 10.68 31.70
N GLY A 70 -12.45 9.93 32.37
CA GLY A 70 -11.50 9.04 31.73
C GLY A 70 -12.22 7.81 31.18
N PHE A 71 -12.32 7.72 29.85
CA PHE A 71 -12.89 6.61 29.08
C PHE A 71 -14.42 6.62 28.92
N SER A 72 -15.01 7.76 28.59
CA SER A 72 -16.24 7.71 27.80
C SER A 72 -15.89 7.15 26.42
N ARG A 73 -16.16 5.86 26.21
CA ARG A 73 -16.17 5.24 24.88
C ARG A 73 -17.26 5.95 24.09
N GLY A 74 -16.89 7.05 23.43
CA GLY A 74 -17.75 7.76 22.50
C GLY A 74 -18.36 6.71 21.57
N ARG A 75 -19.68 6.56 21.67
CA ARG A 75 -20.44 5.65 20.81
C ARG A 75 -20.00 5.95 19.39
N ARG A 76 -19.47 4.94 18.68
CA ARG A 76 -19.13 5.03 17.26
C ARG A 76 -20.36 5.59 16.57
N GLY A 77 -20.32 6.86 16.20
CA GLY A 77 -21.37 7.48 15.39
C GLY A 77 -21.48 6.63 14.13
N ASN A 78 -22.70 6.18 13.82
CA ASN A 78 -22.99 5.62 12.51
C ASN A 78 -22.44 6.61 11.48
N MET A 79 -21.38 6.23 10.76
CA MET A 79 -21.01 6.92 9.54
C MET A 79 -22.17 6.68 8.59
N GLY A 80 -23.10 7.62 8.53
CA GLY A 80 -24.18 7.58 7.56
C GLY A 80 -23.56 7.45 6.18
N CYS A 81 -24.04 6.50 5.37
CA CYS A 81 -23.64 6.39 3.98
C CYS A 81 -23.86 7.75 3.29
N PRO A 82 -22.91 8.22 2.47
CA PRO A 82 -23.09 9.45 1.70
C PRO A 82 -24.35 9.31 0.84
N LYS A 83 -25.27 10.26 1.00
CA LYS A 83 -26.40 10.41 0.08
C LYS A 83 -25.94 11.34 -1.04
N PHE A 84 -26.03 10.84 -2.27
CA PHE A 84 -25.96 11.64 -3.48
C PHE A 84 -27.27 12.42 -3.67
#